data_AF-A0A0P7Y1V2-F1
#
_entry.id   AF-A0A0P7Y1V2-F1
#
_cell.length_a   1.000
_cell.length_b   1.000
_cell.length_c   1.000
_cell.angle_alpha   90.00
_cell.angle_beta   90.00
_cell.angle_gamma   90.00
#
_symmetry.space_group_name_H-M   'P 1'
#
loop_
_entity.id
_entity.type
_entity.pdbx_description
1 polymer ?
#
loop_
_entity_poly.entity_id
_entity_poly.type
_entity_poly.pdbx_seq_one_letter_code
_entity_poly.pdbx_strand_id
1 'polypeptide(L)'
;IKETMPFGNTHNQLKMKYLAAQEFPDLSKHNNHMAKVLTMEMYERLRDKQTPSGFTLDDVIQTGVDNPGHPFIMTVGCVAGDEESYELFKDLLDPIIKDRHGGYKPTDKHKTDLNPDHLKGGDDLDPNYVLSSRVRTGRSIRGFCLPPHCSRGERRTIEKLSID
;
A
#
# COMPACT_ATOMS: atom_id res chain seq x y z
N ILE A 1 15.25 14.21 15.84
CA ILE A 1 14.73 15.57 15.58
C ILE A 1 13.53 15.39 14.68
N LYS A 2 12.31 15.71 15.13
CA LYS A 2 11.13 15.71 14.26
C LYS A 2 11.25 16.95 13.37
N GLU A 3 11.99 16.83 12.28
CA GLU A 3 12.01 17.86 11.25
C GLU A 3 10.62 17.88 10.61
N THR A 4 9.89 18.96 10.81
CA THR A 4 8.71 19.31 10.03
C THR A 4 9.10 19.27 8.56
N MET A 5 8.41 18.44 7.76
CA MET A 5 8.55 18.38 6.31
C MET A 5 8.59 19.82 5.74
N PRO A 6 9.66 20.22 5.03
CA PRO A 6 9.87 21.60 4.60
C PRO A 6 8.94 22.04 3.47
N PHE A 7 8.12 21.14 2.94
CA PHE A 7 7.16 21.40 1.87
C PHE A 7 5.74 21.24 2.42
N GLY A 8 4.94 22.32 2.39
CA GLY A 8 3.53 22.24 2.76
C GLY A 8 2.75 21.38 1.77
N ASN A 9 1.72 20.69 2.25
CA ASN A 9 0.77 19.97 1.42
C ASN A 9 -0.23 20.93 0.75
N THR A 10 0.29 21.88 -0.02
CA THR A 10 -0.48 22.97 -0.63
C THR A 10 -1.51 22.46 -1.63
N HIS A 11 -1.26 21.30 -2.24
CA HIS A 11 -2.21 20.68 -3.14
C HIS A 11 -3.42 20.12 -2.39
N ASN A 12 -3.23 19.44 -1.26
CA ASN A 12 -4.38 19.00 -0.46
C ASN A 12 -5.16 20.19 0.12
N GLN A 13 -4.48 21.26 0.52
CA GLN A 13 -5.14 22.51 0.94
C GLN A 13 -6.04 23.11 -0.17
N LEU A 14 -5.67 22.97 -1.44
CA LEU A 14 -6.52 23.37 -2.57
C LEU A 14 -7.76 22.48 -2.68
N LYS A 15 -7.59 21.15 -2.59
CA LYS A 15 -8.70 20.17 -2.64
C LYS A 15 -9.72 20.38 -1.54
N MET A 16 -9.29 20.84 -0.36
CA MET A 16 -10.18 21.15 0.76
C MET A 16 -11.08 22.38 0.52
N LYS A 17 -10.83 23.17 -0.54
CA LYS A 17 -11.76 24.24 -0.96
C LYS A 17 -12.99 23.72 -1.71
N TYR A 18 -12.98 22.45 -2.11
CA TYR A 18 -14.08 21.79 -2.80
C TYR A 18 -14.80 20.81 -1.87
N LEU A 19 -16.10 20.63 -2.10
CA LEU A 19 -16.89 19.65 -1.37
C LEU A 19 -16.31 18.25 -1.60
N ALA A 20 -16.45 17.37 -0.59
CA ALA A 20 -15.97 16.00 -0.71
C ALA A 20 -16.55 15.29 -1.94
N ALA A 21 -17.83 15.54 -2.26
CA ALA A 21 -18.50 14.94 -3.42
C ALA A 21 -17.93 15.42 -4.78
N GLN A 22 -17.26 16.57 -4.83
CA GLN A 22 -16.63 17.08 -6.05
C GLN A 22 -15.27 16.47 -6.32
N GLU A 23 -14.63 15.91 -5.28
CA GLU A 23 -13.29 15.33 -5.33
C GLU A 23 -13.33 13.80 -5.17
N PHE A 24 -14.48 13.25 -4.80
CA PHE A 24 -14.71 11.81 -4.75
C PHE A 24 -14.54 11.19 -6.15
N PRO A 25 -13.74 10.12 -6.29
CA PRO A 25 -13.47 9.54 -7.61
C PRO A 25 -14.71 8.85 -8.20
N ASP A 26 -14.89 8.98 -9.52
CA ASP A 26 -15.84 8.13 -10.25
C ASP A 26 -15.27 6.72 -10.41
N LEU A 27 -15.84 5.79 -9.66
CA LEU A 27 -15.45 4.38 -9.62
C LEU A 27 -16.49 3.45 -10.27
N SER A 28 -17.43 4.00 -11.04
CA SER A 28 -18.60 3.28 -11.57
C SER A 28 -18.26 2.10 -12.50
N LYS A 29 -17.06 2.09 -13.08
CA LYS A 29 -16.57 1.04 -14.00
C LYS A 29 -15.35 0.30 -13.43
N HIS A 30 -15.13 0.40 -12.13
CA HIS A 30 -13.93 -0.12 -11.48
C HIS A 30 -14.19 -1.48 -10.82
N ASN A 31 -13.19 -2.34 -10.90
CA ASN A 31 -13.14 -3.68 -10.36
C ASN A 31 -11.74 -3.94 -9.78
N ASN A 32 -11.46 -3.26 -8.68
CA ASN A 32 -10.30 -3.47 -7.82
C ASN A 32 -10.75 -3.44 -6.35
N HIS A 33 -9.92 -3.94 -5.42
CA HIS A 33 -10.33 -4.04 -4.01
C HIS A 33 -10.63 -2.67 -3.38
N MET A 34 -9.84 -1.63 -3.67
CA MET A 34 -10.06 -0.27 -3.19
C MET A 34 -11.44 0.25 -3.59
N ALA A 35 -11.83 0.12 -4.86
CA ALA A 35 -13.11 0.60 -5.37
C ALA A 35 -14.33 -0.12 -4.77
N LYS A 36 -14.16 -1.37 -4.28
CA LYS A 36 -15.22 -2.08 -3.56
C LYS A 36 -15.42 -1.60 -2.12
N VAL A 37 -14.39 -0.98 -1.53
CA VAL A 37 -14.37 -0.61 -0.11
C VAL A 37 -14.59 0.89 0.09
N LEU A 38 -14.02 1.74 -0.77
CA LEU A 38 -14.10 3.18 -0.61
C LEU A 38 -15.54 3.66 -0.74
N THR A 39 -16.02 4.36 0.28
CA THR A 39 -17.35 5.01 0.28
C THR A 39 -17.20 6.52 0.38
N MET A 40 -18.25 7.24 -0.03
CA MET A 40 -18.30 8.70 0.07
C MET A 40 -18.08 9.19 1.51
N GLU A 41 -18.73 8.54 2.49
CA GLU A 41 -18.59 8.86 3.92
C GLU A 41 -17.16 8.62 4.42
N MET A 42 -16.54 7.51 4.00
CA MET A 42 -15.15 7.21 4.35
C MET A 42 -14.19 8.24 3.75
N TYR A 43 -14.39 8.60 2.48
CA TYR A 43 -13.60 9.61 1.79
C TYR A 43 -13.69 10.97 2.50
N GLU A 44 -14.91 11.43 2.82
CA GLU A 44 -15.13 12.69 3.54
C GLU A 44 -14.38 12.73 4.88
N ARG A 45 -14.36 11.62 5.62
CA ARG A 45 -13.71 11.53 6.93
C ARG A 45 -12.17 11.44 6.87
N LEU A 46 -11.62 10.91 5.78
CA LEU A 46 -10.20 10.61 5.64
C LEU A 46 -9.44 11.57 4.71
N ARG A 47 -10.12 12.31 3.82
CA ARG A 47 -9.49 13.16 2.78
C ARG A 47 -8.66 14.33 3.33
N ASP A 48 -8.95 14.79 4.55
CA ASP A 48 -8.20 15.85 5.22
C ASP A 48 -6.95 15.33 5.96
N LYS A 49 -6.77 14.00 6.04
CA LYS A 49 -5.68 13.37 6.77
C LYS A 49 -4.42 13.24 5.91
N GLN A 50 -3.28 13.32 6.59
CA GLN A 50 -1.98 13.04 6.02
C GLN A 50 -1.07 12.37 7.05
N THR A 51 -0.17 11.52 6.59
CA THR A 51 0.86 10.90 7.43
C THR A 51 1.93 11.93 7.84
N PRO A 52 2.86 11.60 8.74
CA PRO A 52 3.96 12.51 9.09
C PRO A 52 4.82 12.93 7.88
N SER A 53 4.89 12.10 6.84
CA SER A 53 5.59 12.40 5.58
C SER A 53 4.73 13.18 4.57
N GLY A 54 3.47 13.47 4.89
CA GLY A 54 2.54 14.19 4.02
C GLY A 54 1.78 13.33 3.02
N PHE A 55 1.85 11.99 3.10
CA PHE A 55 1.09 11.09 2.22
C PHE A 55 -0.40 11.13 2.58
N THR A 56 -1.27 11.29 1.59
CA THR A 56 -2.71 11.53 1.76
C THR A 56 -3.56 10.34 1.31
N LEU A 57 -4.86 10.38 1.60
CA LEU A 57 -5.81 9.40 1.07
C LEU A 57 -5.81 9.34 -0.46
N ASP A 58 -5.72 10.49 -1.13
CA ASP A 58 -5.71 10.52 -2.59
C ASP A 58 -4.45 9.83 -3.14
N ASP A 59 -3.31 10.03 -2.49
CA ASP A 59 -2.06 9.33 -2.87
C ASP A 59 -2.19 7.81 -2.67
N VAL A 60 -2.89 7.38 -1.60
CA VAL A 60 -3.18 5.96 -1.35
C VAL A 60 -4.00 5.35 -2.47
N ILE A 61 -5.05 6.03 -2.96
CA ILE A 61 -6.04 5.44 -3.88
C ILE A 61 -5.75 5.71 -5.36
N GLN A 62 -4.84 6.65 -5.70
CA GLN A 62 -4.64 7.12 -7.08
C GLN A 62 -4.44 5.97 -8.08
N THR A 63 -3.64 4.96 -7.72
CA THR A 63 -3.41 3.82 -8.62
C THR A 63 -4.69 3.04 -8.94
N GLY A 64 -5.64 2.95 -8.02
CA GLY A 64 -6.92 2.28 -8.26
C GLY A 64 -7.91 3.16 -9.01
N VAL A 65 -7.83 4.48 -8.85
CA VAL A 65 -8.62 5.44 -9.65
C VAL A 65 -8.19 5.37 -11.11
N ASP A 66 -6.88 5.41 -11.38
CA ASP A 66 -6.33 5.42 -12.74
C ASP A 66 -6.45 4.06 -13.45
N ASN A 67 -6.47 2.97 -12.67
CA ASN A 67 -6.48 1.61 -13.20
C ASN A 67 -7.77 0.90 -12.79
N PRO A 68 -8.84 0.94 -13.62
CA PRO A 68 -10.15 0.43 -13.25
C PRO A 68 -10.16 -1.08 -13.01
N GLY A 69 -9.19 -1.83 -13.50
CA GLY A 69 -9.04 -3.25 -13.22
C GLY A 69 -7.97 -3.86 -14.09
N HIS A 70 -7.82 -5.18 -14.02
CA HIS A 70 -6.95 -5.93 -14.92
C HIS A 70 -7.70 -7.14 -15.48
N PRO A 71 -7.56 -7.49 -16.78
CA PRO A 71 -8.38 -8.51 -17.43
C PRO A 71 -8.36 -9.90 -16.77
N PHE A 72 -7.27 -10.24 -16.08
CA PHE A 72 -7.03 -11.60 -15.59
C PHE A 72 -6.95 -11.71 -14.06
N ILE A 73 -6.78 -10.59 -13.35
CA ILE A 73 -6.56 -10.61 -11.89
C ILE A 73 -7.29 -9.44 -11.22
N MET A 74 -7.78 -9.69 -10.00
CA MET A 74 -8.25 -8.62 -9.12
C MET A 74 -7.04 -7.83 -8.60
N THR A 75 -6.95 -6.55 -8.95
CA THR A 75 -5.91 -5.65 -8.42
C THR A 75 -6.35 -5.08 -7.07
N VAL A 76 -5.38 -4.67 -6.26
CA VAL A 76 -5.66 -4.05 -4.95
C VAL A 76 -6.20 -2.64 -5.11
N GLY A 77 -5.59 -1.81 -5.97
CA GLY A 77 -6.08 -0.46 -6.26
C GLY A 77 -5.70 0.60 -5.21
N CYS A 78 -4.80 0.29 -4.28
CA CYS A 78 -4.23 1.27 -3.37
C CYS A 78 -2.81 0.90 -2.96
N VAL A 79 -2.05 1.87 -2.46
CA VAL A 79 -0.67 1.72 -1.99
C VAL A 79 -0.43 2.47 -0.68
N ALA A 80 0.57 2.04 0.08
CA ALA A 80 1.08 2.80 1.21
C ALA A 80 2.29 3.64 0.78
N GLY A 81 2.39 4.87 1.29
CA GLY A 81 3.52 5.76 1.07
C GLY A 81 4.58 5.68 2.16
N ASP A 82 4.23 5.18 3.34
CA ASP A 82 5.08 5.02 4.52
C ASP A 82 4.49 3.97 5.50
N GLU A 83 5.16 3.74 6.64
CA GLU A 83 4.72 2.77 7.66
C GLU A 83 3.38 3.22 8.30
N GLU A 84 3.23 4.53 8.53
CA GLU A 84 2.06 5.15 9.17
C GLU A 84 0.79 5.11 8.31
N SER A 85 0.92 4.98 6.99
CA SER A 85 -0.20 4.86 6.05
C SER A 85 -1.17 3.74 6.46
N TYR A 86 -0.65 2.59 6.93
CA TYR A 86 -1.47 1.45 7.33
C TYR A 86 -2.36 1.74 8.55
N GLU A 87 -1.87 2.53 9.51
CA GLU A 87 -2.65 2.87 10.71
C GLU A 87 -3.56 4.06 10.46
N LEU A 88 -3.08 5.11 9.78
CA LEU A 88 -3.87 6.33 9.54
C LEU A 88 -5.08 6.06 8.63
N PHE A 89 -4.91 5.21 7.61
CA PHE A 89 -5.95 4.87 6.65
C PHE A 89 -6.52 3.46 6.86
N LYS A 90 -6.44 2.93 8.08
CA LYS A 90 -6.86 1.56 8.41
C LYS A 90 -8.32 1.27 8.07
N ASP A 91 -9.22 2.24 8.18
CA ASP A 91 -10.64 2.05 7.86
C ASP A 91 -10.87 1.70 6.38
N LEU A 92 -9.95 2.11 5.50
CA LEU A 92 -9.89 1.69 4.11
C LEU A 92 -9.05 0.41 3.95
N LEU A 93 -7.86 0.37 4.55
CA LEU A 93 -6.88 -0.69 4.30
C LEU A 93 -7.22 -2.03 4.97
N ASP A 94 -7.81 -2.03 6.16
CA ASP A 94 -8.19 -3.27 6.88
C ASP A 94 -9.24 -4.09 6.12
N PRO A 95 -10.36 -3.51 5.62
CA PRO A 95 -11.30 -4.26 4.79
C PRO A 95 -10.67 -4.77 3.48
N ILE A 96 -9.78 -4.00 2.86
CA ILE A 96 -9.04 -4.40 1.65
C ILE A 96 -8.13 -5.59 1.94
N ILE A 97 -7.36 -5.54 3.04
CA ILE A 97 -6.47 -6.62 3.48
C ILE A 97 -7.30 -7.87 3.76
N LYS A 98 -8.42 -7.74 4.48
CA LYS A 98 -9.32 -8.84 4.76
C LYS A 98 -9.83 -9.51 3.48
N ASP A 99 -10.30 -8.72 2.51
CA ASP A 99 -10.80 -9.27 1.24
C ASP A 99 -9.68 -9.92 0.42
N ARG A 100 -8.54 -9.24 0.28
CA ARG A 100 -7.40 -9.73 -0.51
C ARG A 100 -6.74 -10.96 0.09
N HIS A 101 -6.71 -11.09 1.42
CA HIS A 101 -6.05 -12.17 2.15
C HIS A 101 -7.02 -13.21 2.73
N GLY A 102 -8.19 -13.40 2.10
CA GLY A 102 -9.06 -14.54 2.38
C GLY A 102 -9.70 -14.52 3.77
N GLY A 103 -10.05 -13.34 4.27
CA GLY A 103 -10.73 -13.16 5.56
C GLY A 103 -9.83 -12.76 6.72
N TYR A 104 -8.56 -12.42 6.47
CA TYR A 104 -7.60 -11.98 7.49
C TYR A 104 -8.12 -10.75 8.26
N LYS A 105 -8.39 -10.92 9.56
CA LYS A 105 -9.03 -9.89 10.39
C LYS A 105 -8.00 -8.94 11.00
N PRO A 106 -8.39 -7.71 11.37
CA PRO A 106 -7.52 -6.79 12.11
C PRO A 106 -6.99 -7.34 13.44
N THR A 107 -7.71 -8.32 14.02
CA THR A 107 -7.33 -9.00 15.27
C THR A 107 -6.39 -10.18 15.07
N ASP A 108 -6.21 -10.63 13.83
CA ASP A 108 -5.33 -11.76 13.53
C ASP A 108 -3.86 -11.32 13.64
N LYS A 109 -2.98 -12.29 13.92
CA LYS A 109 -1.54 -12.02 14.10
C LYS A 109 -0.73 -12.77 13.05
N HIS A 110 0.14 -12.06 12.36
CA HIS A 110 1.06 -12.66 11.40
C HIS A 110 2.14 -13.45 12.16
N LYS A 111 2.43 -14.66 11.71
CA LYS A 111 3.54 -15.47 12.21
C LYS A 111 4.60 -15.58 11.12
N THR A 112 5.85 -15.30 11.49
CA THR A 112 6.99 -15.43 10.61
C THR A 112 7.82 -16.63 11.06
N ASP A 113 8.15 -17.50 10.11
CA ASP A 113 9.07 -18.61 10.29
C ASP A 113 9.99 -18.65 9.07
N LEU A 114 11.29 -18.43 9.30
CA LEU A 114 12.32 -18.46 8.28
C LEU A 114 13.31 -19.60 8.53
N ASN A 115 12.95 -20.59 9.37
CA ASN A 115 13.74 -21.79 9.58
C ASN A 115 13.50 -22.79 8.43
N PRO A 116 14.48 -23.02 7.54
CA PRO A 116 14.31 -23.96 6.44
C PRO A 116 14.12 -25.40 6.92
N ASP A 117 14.57 -25.76 8.13
CA ASP A 117 14.45 -27.12 8.67
C ASP A 117 13.00 -27.53 8.95
N HIS A 118 12.08 -26.56 9.03
CA HIS A 118 10.65 -26.82 9.16
C HIS A 118 9.99 -27.19 7.80
N LEU A 119 10.68 -26.99 6.68
CA LEU A 119 10.23 -27.44 5.36
C LEU A 119 10.35 -28.98 5.27
N LYS A 120 9.30 -29.64 4.79
CA LYS A 120 9.27 -31.09 4.60
C LYS A 120 9.28 -31.42 3.10
N GLY A 121 10.35 -32.06 2.64
CA GLY A 121 10.55 -32.40 1.22
C GLY A 121 10.88 -31.17 0.36
N GLY A 122 10.62 -31.27 -0.94
CA GLY A 122 10.87 -30.20 -1.91
C GLY A 122 12.28 -30.22 -2.53
N ASP A 123 13.10 -31.19 -2.13
CA ASP A 123 14.44 -31.50 -2.63
C ASP A 123 14.43 -32.42 -3.87
N ASP A 124 13.27 -33.00 -4.23
CA ASP A 124 13.11 -34.03 -5.26
C ASP A 124 12.01 -33.70 -6.30
N LEU A 125 11.72 -32.41 -6.50
CA LEU A 125 10.77 -31.97 -7.54
C LEU A 125 11.18 -32.50 -8.92
N ASP A 126 10.25 -33.16 -9.63
CA ASP A 126 10.55 -33.82 -10.91
C ASP A 126 11.12 -32.82 -11.94
N PRO A 127 12.40 -32.98 -12.36
CA PRO A 127 13.07 -32.04 -13.26
C PRO A 127 12.54 -32.09 -14.69
N ASN A 128 11.74 -33.10 -15.06
CA ASN A 128 11.07 -33.13 -16.36
C ASN A 128 9.94 -32.10 -16.46
N TYR A 129 9.42 -31.64 -15.32
CA TYR A 129 8.33 -30.67 -15.24
C TYR A 129 8.79 -29.34 -14.63
N VAL A 130 9.62 -29.37 -13.59
CA VAL A 130 10.08 -28.17 -12.89
C VAL A 130 11.40 -27.69 -13.48
N LEU A 131 11.30 -26.70 -14.37
CA LEU A 131 12.47 -26.12 -15.04
C LEU A 131 13.36 -25.29 -14.10
N SER A 132 12.75 -24.61 -13.12
CA SER A 132 13.47 -23.82 -12.11
C SER A 132 12.59 -23.53 -10.90
N SER A 133 13.23 -23.38 -9.74
CA SER A 133 12.57 -23.02 -8.47
C SER A 133 13.13 -21.70 -7.97
N ARG A 134 12.26 -20.80 -7.51
CA ARG A 134 12.67 -19.48 -7.00
C ARG A 134 11.76 -19.01 -5.88
N VAL A 135 12.37 -18.56 -4.78
CA VAL A 135 11.69 -17.87 -3.67
C VAL A 135 12.07 -16.39 -3.70
N ARG A 136 11.08 -15.50 -3.57
CA ARG A 136 11.28 -14.04 -3.50
C ARG A 136 10.46 -13.47 -2.36
N THR A 137 11.03 -12.48 -1.67
CA THR A 137 10.32 -11.62 -0.74
C THR A 137 10.78 -10.17 -0.90
N GLY A 138 10.13 -9.23 -0.22
CA GLY A 138 10.53 -7.82 -0.16
C GLY A 138 10.73 -7.37 1.29
N ARG A 139 11.54 -6.35 1.51
CA ARG A 139 11.74 -5.70 2.80
C ARG A 139 11.74 -4.19 2.59
N SER A 140 11.21 -3.47 3.55
CA SER A 140 11.29 -2.01 3.64
C SER A 140 12.14 -1.65 4.85
N ILE A 141 12.90 -0.55 4.75
CA ILE A 141 13.74 -0.06 5.85
C ILE A 141 12.92 0.96 6.65
N ARG A 142 12.75 0.71 7.95
CA ARG A 142 12.01 1.61 8.85
C ARG A 142 12.63 3.00 8.84
N GLY A 143 11.77 4.03 8.87
CA GLY A 143 12.19 5.43 8.89
C GLY A 143 12.38 6.05 7.50
N PHE A 144 12.10 5.31 6.43
CA PHE A 144 12.07 5.83 5.07
C PHE A 144 10.68 5.63 4.46
N CYS A 145 10.25 6.57 3.63
CA CYS A 145 9.04 6.42 2.84
C CYS A 145 9.20 5.24 1.84
N LEU A 146 8.07 4.63 1.50
CA LEU A 146 7.95 3.58 0.50
C LEU A 146 8.10 4.15 -0.93
N PRO A 147 8.32 3.29 -1.95
CA PRO A 147 8.54 3.73 -3.32
C PRO A 147 7.55 4.74 -3.91
N PRO A 148 6.23 4.69 -3.60
CA PRO A 148 5.28 5.70 -4.09
C PRO A 148 5.60 7.14 -3.65
N HIS A 149 6.30 7.32 -2.52
CA HIS A 149 6.47 8.63 -1.88
C HIS A 149 7.93 9.01 -1.60
N CYS A 150 8.86 8.05 -1.60
CA CYS A 150 10.25 8.32 -1.27
C CYS A 150 10.88 9.41 -2.14
N SER A 151 11.48 10.38 -1.48
CA SER A 151 12.26 11.42 -2.14
C SER A 151 13.50 10.84 -2.82
N ARG A 152 14.13 11.62 -3.72
CA ARG A 152 15.43 11.25 -4.29
C ARG A 152 16.51 11.05 -3.21
N GLY A 153 16.45 11.79 -2.11
CA GLY A 153 17.40 11.69 -0.99
C GLY A 153 17.23 10.40 -0.20
N GLU A 154 16.00 10.06 0.19
CA GLU A 154 15.69 8.80 0.87
C GLU A 154 16.08 7.60 0.02
N ARG A 155 15.73 7.62 -1.28
CA ARG A 155 16.05 6.52 -2.20
C ARG A 155 17.56 6.27 -2.32
N ARG A 156 18.36 7.33 -2.46
CA ARG A 156 19.84 7.24 -2.49
C ARG A 156 20.41 6.76 -1.15
N THR A 157 19.77 7.12 -0.04
CA THR A 157 20.20 6.66 1.29
C THR A 157 19.94 5.17 1.45
N ILE A 158 18.75 4.69 1.06
CA ILE A 158 18.44 3.25 1.05
C ILE A 158 19.38 2.50 0.11
N GLU A 159 19.62 3.03 -1.10
CA GLU A 159 20.56 2.44 -2.06
C GLU A 159 21.93 2.22 -1.41
N LYS A 160 22.51 3.27 -0.83
CA LYS A 160 23.80 3.20 -0.15
C LYS A 160 23.80 2.17 1.00
N LEU A 161 22.79 2.21 1.88
CA LEU A 161 22.68 1.27 3.01
C LEU A 161 22.48 -0.18 2.58
N SER A 162 21.94 -0.43 1.38
CA SER A 162 21.64 -1.78 0.90
C SER A 162 22.82 -2.45 0.19
N ILE A 163 23.79 -1.66 -0.27
CA ILE A 163 24.98 -2.14 -0.99
C ILE A 163 26.22 -2.20 -0.09
N ASP A 164 26.23 -1.46 1.02
CA ASP A 164 27.26 -1.48 2.07
C ASP A 164 27.18 -2.78 2.90
#